data_AF-A0A4P5U210-F1
#
_entry.id   AF-A0A4P5U210-F1
#
_cell.length_a   1.000
_cell.length_b   1.000
_cell.length_c   1.000
_cell.angle_alpha   90.00
_cell.angle_beta   90.00
_cell.angle_gamma   90.00
#
_symmetry.space_group_name_H-M   'P 1'
#
loop_
_entity.id
_entity.type
_entity.pdbx_description
1 polymer ?
#
loop_
_entity_poly.entity_id
_entity_poly.type
_entity_poly.pdbx_seq_one_letter_code
_entity_poly.pdbx_strand_id
1 'polypeptide(L)'
;MLFKIQHKLFTKYLLTISLIVGGYFVLIVYDNYLIHSHKTLCMFKLITGIPCPGCGMGRATLELFNGNISQSFQYNILCIPFTIGIVSSLFWMIFDLINNKETFFCFLKMNLKSKYKILLISIIMIDWSINIIRRM
;
A
#
# COMPACT_ATOMS: atom_id res chain seq x y z
N MET A 1 -2.47 -25.76 -25.34
CA MET A 1 -3.42 -24.97 -24.52
C MET A 1 -2.85 -24.63 -23.13
N LEU A 2 -2.30 -25.60 -22.39
CA LEU A 2 -1.69 -25.41 -21.06
C LEU A 2 -0.58 -24.34 -21.03
N PHE A 3 0.32 -24.33 -22.02
CA PHE A 3 1.40 -23.35 -22.13
C PHE A 3 0.92 -21.89 -22.23
N LYS A 4 -0.19 -21.64 -22.94
CA LYS A 4 -0.76 -20.30 -23.12
C LYS A 4 -1.42 -19.77 -21.84
N ILE A 5 -2.01 -20.68 -21.05
CA ILE A 5 -2.61 -20.36 -19.75
C ILE A 5 -1.52 -20.04 -18.73
N GLN A 6 -0.46 -20.86 -18.67
CA GLN A 6 0.68 -20.64 -17.79
C GLN A 6 1.42 -19.32 -18.11
N HIS A 7 1.58 -18.99 -19.39
CA HIS A 7 2.18 -17.72 -19.81
C HIS A 7 1.33 -16.52 -19.39
N LYS A 8 0.00 -16.56 -19.56
CA LYS A 8 -0.89 -15.47 -19.15
C LYS A 8 -0.88 -15.26 -17.64
N LEU A 9 -0.83 -16.34 -16.87
CA LEU A 9 -0.68 -16.32 -15.42
C LEU A 9 0.62 -15.61 -15.03
N PHE A 10 1.75 -16.07 -15.57
CA PHE A 10 3.06 -15.52 -15.28
C PHE A 10 3.16 -14.02 -15.59
N THR A 11 2.70 -13.58 -16.77
CA THR A 11 2.72 -12.16 -17.15
C THR A 11 1.91 -11.30 -16.18
N LYS A 12 0.74 -11.76 -15.73
CA LYS A 12 -0.13 -11.02 -14.81
C LYS A 12 0.54 -10.78 -13.44
N TYR A 13 1.14 -11.82 -12.86
CA TYR A 13 1.85 -11.70 -11.58
C TYR A 13 3.09 -10.82 -11.72
N LEU A 14 3.88 -10.99 -12.80
CA LEU A 14 5.09 -10.21 -13.04
C LEU A 14 4.77 -8.71 -13.22
N LEU A 15 3.71 -8.37 -13.95
CA LEU A 15 3.25 -6.99 -14.07
C LEU A 15 2.82 -6.40 -12.73
N THR A 16 2.08 -7.17 -11.92
CA THR A 16 1.60 -6.71 -10.61
C THR A 16 2.75 -6.45 -9.64
N ILE A 17 3.72 -7.37 -9.57
CA ILE A 17 4.91 -7.22 -8.74
C ILE A 17 5.76 -6.04 -9.22
N SER A 18 5.96 -5.90 -10.55
CA SER A 18 6.70 -4.79 -11.14
C SER A 18 6.09 -3.43 -10.80
N LEU A 19 4.76 -3.31 -10.85
CA LEU A 19 4.07 -2.07 -10.46
C LEU A 19 4.26 -1.73 -8.98
N ILE A 20 4.20 -2.72 -8.09
CA ILE A 20 4.42 -2.52 -6.65
C ILE A 20 5.86 -2.05 -6.42
N VAL A 21 6.84 -2.79 -6.92
CA VAL A 21 8.27 -2.49 -6.75
C VAL A 21 8.62 -1.13 -7.38
N GLY A 22 8.11 -0.86 -8.58
CA GLY A 22 8.29 0.41 -9.27
C GLY A 22 7.71 1.59 -8.48
N GLY A 23 6.53 1.42 -7.86
CA GLY A 23 5.94 2.45 -7.00
C GLY A 23 6.81 2.79 -5.80
N TYR A 24 7.35 1.78 -5.11
CA TYR A 24 8.30 1.99 -4.01
C TYR A 24 9.61 2.61 -4.47
N PHE A 25 10.15 2.18 -5.60
CA PHE A 25 11.37 2.75 -6.17
C PHE A 25 11.21 4.23 -6.49
N VAL A 26 10.12 4.62 -7.14
CA VAL A 26 9.81 6.03 -7.42
C VAL A 26 9.71 6.83 -6.13
N LEU A 27 9.05 6.30 -5.10
CA LEU A 27 8.92 6.96 -3.80
C LEU A 27 10.28 7.20 -3.13
N ILE A 28 11.20 6.22 -3.18
CA ILE A 28 12.55 6.35 -2.62
C ILE A 28 13.40 7.34 -3.43
N VAL A 29 13.38 7.24 -4.76
CA VAL A 29 14.14 8.17 -5.63
C VAL A 29 13.65 9.60 -5.44
N TYR A 30 12.34 9.79 -5.33
CA TYR A 30 11.73 11.09 -5.13
C TYR A 30 12.11 11.71 -3.78
N ASP A 31 12.15 10.92 -2.71
CA ASP A 31 12.63 11.37 -1.39
C ASP A 31 14.10 11.80 -1.44
N ASN A 32 14.96 11.01 -2.08
CA ASN A 32 16.37 11.35 -2.26
C ASN A 32 16.57 12.64 -3.09
N TYR A 33 15.69 12.91 -4.06
CA TYR A 33 15.75 14.11 -4.89
C TYR A 33 15.16 15.34 -4.18
N LEU A 34 14.10 15.15 -3.41
CA LEU A 34 13.50 16.19 -2.56
C LEU A 34 14.12 16.18 -1.16
N ILE A 35 15.40 16.50 -1.09
CA ILE A 35 16.17 16.65 0.15
C ILE A 35 15.36 17.46 1.18
N HIS A 36 14.77 16.78 2.16
CA HIS A 36 14.21 17.32 3.41
C HIS A 36 13.04 18.32 3.33
N SER A 37 12.38 18.49 2.19
CA SER A 37 11.13 19.27 2.21
C SER A 37 10.03 18.37 2.78
N HIS A 38 9.75 18.46 4.09
CA HIS A 38 8.65 17.73 4.77
C HIS A 38 7.23 18.08 4.26
N LYS A 39 7.12 18.56 3.02
CA LYS A 39 5.87 18.93 2.34
C LYS A 39 5.10 17.68 1.95
N THR A 40 3.79 17.75 2.10
CA THR A 40 2.88 16.68 1.71
C THR A 40 2.75 16.62 0.18
N LEU A 41 2.84 15.42 -0.38
CA LEU A 41 2.57 15.13 -1.81
C LEU A 41 1.10 14.85 -2.09
N CYS A 42 0.24 15.02 -1.08
CA CYS A 42 -1.18 14.78 -1.22
C CYS A 42 -1.84 15.93 -2.00
N MET A 43 -2.06 15.73 -3.31
CA MET A 43 -2.79 16.68 -4.17
C MET A 43 -4.16 17.05 -3.58
N PHE A 44 -4.85 16.08 -2.98
CA PHE A 44 -6.14 16.31 -2.33
C PHE A 44 -6.03 17.36 -1.22
N LYS A 45 -5.00 17.28 -0.36
CA LYS A 45 -4.76 18.26 0.70
C LYS A 45 -4.30 19.61 0.14
N LEU A 46 -3.51 19.61 -0.94
CA LEU A 46 -3.08 20.86 -1.60
C LEU A 46 -4.26 21.63 -2.18
N ILE A 47 -5.26 20.94 -2.73
CA ILE A 47 -6.44 21.56 -3.33
C ILE A 47 -7.51 21.91 -2.28
N THR A 48 -7.81 20.99 -1.37
CA THR A 48 -8.95 21.14 -0.43
C THR A 48 -8.55 21.71 0.93
N GLY A 49 -7.26 21.69 1.27
CA GLY A 49 -6.76 21.99 2.62
C GLY A 49 -6.98 20.86 3.64
N ILE A 50 -7.69 19.80 3.29
CA ILE A 50 -8.07 18.71 4.19
C ILE A 50 -7.26 17.44 3.88
N PRO A 51 -6.64 16.76 4.87
CA PRO A 51 -6.02 15.47 4.64
C PRO A 51 -7.04 14.40 4.29
N CYS A 52 -6.71 13.53 3.33
CA CYS A 52 -7.42 12.27 3.11
C CYS A 52 -6.88 11.15 4.05
N PRO A 53 -7.55 9.99 4.17
CA PRO A 53 -7.03 8.88 5.00
C PRO A 53 -5.65 8.36 4.56
N GLY A 54 -5.28 8.55 3.28
CA GLY A 54 -3.94 8.20 2.79
C GLY A 54 -2.87 9.28 3.02
N CYS A 55 -3.23 10.45 3.58
CA CYS A 55 -2.28 11.54 3.76
C CYS A 55 -1.15 11.10 4.72
N GLY A 56 0.09 11.43 4.38
CA GLY A 56 1.26 11.03 5.17
C GLY A 56 1.77 9.61 4.92
N MET A 57 1.07 8.75 4.18
CA MET A 57 1.49 7.36 3.95
C MET A 57 2.85 7.22 3.26
N GLY A 58 3.19 8.12 2.33
CA GLY A 58 4.51 8.12 1.70
C GLY A 58 5.65 8.42 2.68
N ARG A 59 5.48 9.45 3.53
CA ARG A 59 6.43 9.79 4.60
C ARG A 59 6.53 8.68 5.63
N ALA A 60 5.39 8.11 6.03
CA ALA A 60 5.36 6.97 6.94
C ALA A 60 6.16 5.78 6.37
N THR A 61 5.99 5.50 5.08
CA THR A 61 6.72 4.44 4.38
C THR A 61 8.23 4.69 4.36
N LEU A 62 8.66 5.92 4.10
CA LEU A 62 10.08 6.30 4.10
C LEU A 62 10.70 6.14 5.49
N GLU A 63 10.02 6.62 6.54
CA GLU A 63 10.48 6.42 7.92
C GLU A 63 10.56 4.94 8.30
N LEU A 64 9.61 4.13 7.82
CA LEU A 64 9.63 2.70 8.03
C LEU A 64 10.85 2.04 7.36
N PHE A 65 11.23 2.48 6.15
CA PHE A 65 12.47 2.03 5.50
C PHE A 65 13.74 2.49 6.23
N ASN A 66 13.71 3.67 6.84
CA ASN A 66 14.81 4.19 7.66
C ASN A 66 14.88 3.54 9.06
N GLY A 67 13.98 2.61 9.39
CA GLY A 67 13.91 1.93 10.70
C GLY A 67 13.19 2.74 11.79
N ASN A 68 12.65 3.92 11.47
CA ASN A 68 11.98 4.81 12.40
C ASN A 68 10.48 4.45 12.54
N ILE A 69 10.18 3.33 13.17
CA ILE A 69 8.81 2.80 13.33
C ILE A 69 7.90 3.81 14.06
N SER A 70 8.42 4.48 15.09
CA SER A 70 7.68 5.50 15.84
C SER A 70 7.25 6.66 14.94
N GLN A 71 8.18 7.19 14.14
CA GLN A 71 7.91 8.30 13.23
C GLN A 71 6.95 7.87 12.10
N SER A 72 7.08 6.63 11.61
CA SER A 72 6.12 6.05 10.66
C SER A 72 4.69 6.06 11.20
N PHE A 73 4.49 5.60 12.45
CA PHE A 73 3.17 5.60 13.10
C PHE A 73 2.62 7.01 13.32
N GLN A 74 3.49 7.97 13.61
CA GLN A 74 3.08 9.35 13.74
C GLN A 74 2.53 9.87 12.41
N TYR A 75 3.24 9.62 11.30
CA TYR A 75 2.85 10.08 9.97
C TYR A 75 1.55 9.46 9.45
N ASN A 76 1.35 8.15 9.59
CA ASN A 76 0.10 7.50 9.25
C ASN A 76 0.01 6.13 9.93
N ILE A 77 -1.05 5.89 10.69
CA ILE A 77 -1.20 4.67 11.51
C ILE A 77 -1.46 3.45 10.63
N LEU A 78 -2.13 3.64 9.49
CA LEU A 78 -2.40 2.56 8.53
C LEU A 78 -1.15 2.11 7.76
N CYS A 79 -0.03 2.84 7.83
CA CYS A 79 1.17 2.49 7.07
C CYS A 79 1.67 1.09 7.38
N ILE A 80 1.75 0.73 8.66
CA ILE A 80 2.29 -0.57 9.09
C ILE A 80 1.38 -1.74 8.70
N PRO A 81 0.07 -1.74 9.01
CA PRO A 81 -0.80 -2.82 8.55
C PRO A 81 -0.86 -2.92 7.02
N PHE A 82 -0.76 -1.78 6.31
CA PHE A 82 -0.69 -1.78 4.85
C PHE A 82 0.60 -2.40 4.32
N THR A 83 1.76 -2.05 4.89
CA THR A 83 3.05 -2.66 4.54
C THR A 83 3.05 -4.16 4.81
N ILE A 84 2.52 -4.61 5.95
CA ILE A 84 2.38 -6.04 6.25
C ILE A 84 1.50 -6.74 5.20
N GLY A 85 0.39 -6.12 4.80
CA GLY A 85 -0.48 -6.63 3.75
C GLY A 85 0.23 -6.77 2.41
N ILE A 86 1.01 -5.77 2.00
CA ILE A 86 1.79 -5.79 0.76
C ILE A 86 2.85 -6.89 0.82
N VAL A 87 3.66 -6.95 1.88
CA VAL A 87 4.71 -7.97 2.01
C VAL A 87 4.10 -9.37 1.99
N SER A 88 3.01 -9.60 2.73
CA SER A 88 2.28 -10.87 2.72
C SER A 88 1.74 -11.21 1.33
N SER A 89 1.21 -10.22 0.60
CA SER A 89 0.74 -10.41 -0.77
C SER A 89 1.85 -10.76 -1.75
N LEU A 90 3.04 -10.18 -1.61
CA LEU A 90 4.21 -10.48 -2.45
C LEU A 90 4.64 -11.94 -2.23
N PHE A 91 4.75 -12.39 -0.97
CA PHE A 91 5.07 -13.78 -0.66
C PHE A 91 4.04 -14.76 -1.21
N TRP A 92 2.75 -14.46 -1.05
CA TRP A 92 1.67 -15.28 -1.61
C TRP A 92 1.74 -15.32 -3.14
N MET A 93 2.01 -14.17 -3.78
CA MET A 93 2.14 -14.10 -5.23
C MET A 93 3.31 -14.91 -5.76
N ILE A 94 4.46 -14.89 -5.08
CA ILE A 94 5.61 -15.73 -5.43
C ILE A 94 5.26 -17.21 -5.27
N PHE A 95 4.59 -17.58 -4.18
CA PHE A 95 4.15 -18.96 -3.96
C PHE A 95 3.20 -19.45 -5.07
N ASP A 96 2.24 -18.63 -5.47
CA ASP A 96 1.33 -18.90 -6.58
C ASP A 96 2.09 -19.09 -7.91
N LEU A 97 3.10 -18.26 -8.15
CA LEU A 97 3.92 -18.32 -9.36
C LEU A 97 4.71 -19.64 -9.45
N ILE A 98 5.33 -20.06 -8.34
CA ILE A 98 6.09 -21.33 -8.26
C ILE A 98 5.16 -22.53 -8.44
N ASN A 99 3.96 -22.48 -7.85
CA ASN A 99 3.02 -23.59 -7.89
C ASN A 99 2.07 -23.56 -9.11
N ASN A 100 2.19 -22.55 -9.99
CA ASN A 100 1.28 -22.30 -11.12
C ASN A 100 -0.20 -22.25 -10.69
N LYS A 101 -0.50 -21.58 -9.57
CA LYS A 101 -1.85 -21.39 -9.04
C LYS A 101 -2.27 -19.91 -9.06
N GLU A 102 -3.57 -19.66 -9.03
CA GLU A 102 -4.15 -18.30 -8.95
C GLU A 102 -4.82 -18.00 -7.59
N THR A 103 -4.32 -18.57 -6.50
CA THR A 103 -5.04 -18.51 -5.21
C THR A 103 -5.15 -17.08 -4.65
N PHE A 104 -4.14 -16.24 -4.85
CA PHE A 104 -4.13 -14.84 -4.43
C PHE A 104 -5.19 -14.00 -5.13
N PHE A 105 -5.24 -14.04 -6.48
CA PHE A 105 -6.26 -13.27 -7.21
C PHE A 105 -7.66 -13.83 -7.03
N CYS A 106 -7.79 -15.15 -6.82
CA CYS A 106 -9.06 -15.74 -6.43
C CYS A 106 -9.51 -15.22 -5.06
N PHE A 107 -8.60 -15.17 -4.08
CA PHE A 107 -8.86 -14.58 -2.76
C PHE A 107 -9.26 -13.11 -2.85
N LEU A 108 -8.58 -12.30 -3.66
CA LEU A 108 -8.93 -10.89 -3.86
C LEU A 108 -10.33 -10.69 -4.47
N LYS A 109 -10.80 -11.64 -5.28
CA LYS A 109 -12.15 -11.62 -5.86
C LYS A 109 -13.23 -12.14 -4.90
N MET A 110 -12.85 -12.80 -3.81
CA MET A 110 -13.82 -13.29 -2.84
C MET A 110 -14.55 -12.11 -2.20
N ASN A 111 -15.88 -12.18 -2.20
CA ASN A 111 -16.69 -11.17 -1.55
C ASN A 111 -16.44 -11.19 -0.04
N LEU A 112 -15.84 -10.11 0.46
CA LEU A 112 -15.70 -9.90 1.90
C LEU A 112 -17.09 -9.86 2.55
N LYS A 113 -17.28 -10.61 3.65
CA LYS A 113 -18.56 -10.58 4.39
C LYS A 113 -18.82 -9.16 4.90
N SER A 114 -20.08 -8.74 4.95
CA SER A 114 -20.47 -7.37 5.31
C SER A 114 -19.87 -6.90 6.63
N LYS A 115 -19.75 -7.79 7.64
CA LYS A 115 -19.09 -7.48 8.92
C LYS A 115 -17.65 -7.00 8.77
N TYR A 116 -16.87 -7.60 7.86
CA TYR A 116 -15.47 -7.22 7.63
C TYR A 116 -15.37 -5.93 6.80
N LYS A 117 -16.32 -5.71 5.88
CA LYS A 117 -16.41 -4.44 5.14
C LYS A 117 -16.66 -3.27 6.09
N ILE A 118 -17.64 -3.42 6.99
CA ILE A 118 -17.97 -2.41 8.00
C ILE A 118 -16.76 -2.14 8.90
N LEU A 119 -16.06 -3.19 9.35
CA LEU A 119 -14.85 -3.05 10.16
C LEU A 119 -13.72 -2.31 9.43
N LEU A 120 -13.47 -2.61 8.16
CA LEU A 120 -12.45 -1.90 7.38
C LEU A 120 -12.83 -0.42 7.20
N ILE A 121 -14.09 -0.13 6.89
CA ILE A 121 -14.59 1.24 6.76
C ILE A 121 -14.44 1.98 8.08
N SER A 122 -14.79 1.37 9.21
CA SER A 122 -14.65 2.03 10.51
C SER A 122 -13.19 2.33 10.85
N ILE A 123 -12.27 1.41 10.57
CA ILE A 123 -10.82 1.62 10.74
C ILE A 123 -10.33 2.80 9.88
N ILE A 124 -10.73 2.86 8.61
CA ILE A 124 -10.35 3.95 7.70
C ILE A 124 -10.92 5.29 8.19
N MET A 125 -12.15 5.32 8.69
CA MET A 125 -12.76 6.53 9.24
C MET A 125 -12.06 7.02 10.51
N ILE A 126 -11.61 6.10 11.36
CA ILE A 126 -10.82 6.43 12.56
C ILE A 126 -9.48 7.04 12.15
N ASP A 127 -8.76 6.42 11.23
CA ASP A 127 -7.48 6.97 10.73
C ASP A 127 -7.67 8.34 10.09
N TRP A 128 -8.74 8.52 9.30
CA TRP A 128 -9.04 9.81 8.70
C TRP A 128 -9.26 10.90 9.74
N SER A 129 -10.00 10.58 10.81
CA SER A 129 -10.25 11.49 11.92
C SER A 129 -8.93 11.89 12.62
N ILE A 130 -8.03 10.92 12.83
CA ILE A 130 -6.71 11.17 13.43
C ILE A 130 -5.87 12.07 12.52
N ASN A 131 -5.87 11.83 11.22
CA ASN A 131 -5.12 12.64 10.26
C ASN A 131 -5.62 14.09 10.20
N ILE A 132 -6.94 14.29 10.33
CA ILE A 132 -7.55 15.64 10.44
C ILE A 132 -7.07 16.35 11.71
N ILE A 133 -7.13 15.68 12.86
CA ILE A 133 -6.70 16.26 14.15
C ILE A 133 -5.21 16.63 14.13
N ARG A 134 -4.37 15.75 13.58
CA ARG A 134 -2.92 15.96 13.45
C ARG A 134 -2.55 16.95 12.33
N ARG A 135 -3.52 17.43 11.56
CA ARG A 135 -3.32 18.28 10.35
C ARG A 135 -2.25 17.72 9.40
N MET A 136 -2.15 16.38 9.31
CA MET A 136 -1.13 15.63 8.54
C MET A 136 -1.14 15.96 7.05
#